data_AF-A0A8H8C0E9-F1
#
_entry.id   AF-A0A8H8C0E9-F1
#
_cell.length_a   1.000
_cell.length_b   1.000
_cell.length_c   1.000
_cell.angle_alpha   90.00
_cell.angle_beta   90.00
_cell.angle_gamma   90.00
#
_symmetry.space_group_name_H-M   'P 1'
#
loop_
_entity.id
_entity.type
_entity.pdbx_description
1 polymer ?
#
loop_
_entity_poly.entity_id
_entity_poly.type
_entity_poly.pdbx_seq_one_letter_code
_entity_poly.pdbx_strand_id
1 'polypeptide(L)'
;MSYYLGISHFPVLHRQLTSPTCDKFQEPPDEDFTEDSKDVLIDRLSDLVLRLSKVSSLKDGAVSAIHKEVDKIEILVKGVEKTNSPRTQMSRKISGLSNDEDFWGPPTPTQNIKMRLPVLSQNSSPRIVFEPPPSKAVEVAKAAEELSSKLSSTVAQLQVRKEESDRIHDLLVTRAERAAERILVLEYRIAEMDDDYQSSQSELKFLRIQLQAIQVQCTNCIHRHDDDPELTDSIKNWKIDWEDINRRAKARRQKSHVSLTHQMNDASTIVGSINGS
;
A
#
# COMPACT_ATOMS: atom_id res chain seq x y z
N MET A 1 -41.98 15.65 -47.72
CA MET A 1 -42.27 14.44 -46.91
C MET A 1 -41.21 13.42 -47.25
N SER A 2 -40.23 13.26 -46.37
CA SER A 2 -39.10 12.34 -46.57
C SER A 2 -39.03 11.40 -45.38
N TYR A 3 -39.42 10.16 -45.59
CA TYR A 3 -39.28 9.06 -44.64
C TYR A 3 -38.03 8.26 -45.04
N TYR A 4 -37.00 8.33 -44.20
CA TYR A 4 -35.90 7.38 -44.21
C TYR A 4 -36.26 6.24 -43.27
N LEU A 5 -36.44 5.04 -43.82
CA LEU A 5 -36.46 3.81 -43.04
C LEU A 5 -35.08 3.15 -43.08
N GLY A 6 -34.51 2.99 -41.89
CA GLY A 6 -33.95 1.70 -41.43
C GLY A 6 -32.67 1.21 -42.07
N ILE A 7 -31.52 1.55 -41.48
CA ILE A 7 -30.40 0.61 -41.37
C ILE A 7 -29.90 0.66 -39.93
N SER A 8 -30.28 -0.34 -39.14
CA SER A 8 -29.74 -0.61 -37.81
C SER A 8 -28.28 -1.03 -37.95
N HIS A 9 -27.37 -0.18 -37.49
CA HIS A 9 -25.94 -0.49 -37.42
C HIS A 9 -25.69 -1.29 -36.13
N PHE A 10 -25.54 -2.61 -36.25
CA PHE A 10 -25.08 -3.46 -35.16
C PHE A 10 -23.55 -3.35 -35.05
N PRO A 11 -22.96 -3.13 -33.87
CA PRO A 11 -21.53 -3.36 -33.70
C PRO A 11 -21.23 -4.86 -33.65
N VAL A 12 -20.23 -5.22 -34.44
CA VAL A 12 -19.71 -6.55 -34.74
C VAL A 12 -19.18 -7.24 -33.48
N LEU A 13 -19.74 -8.41 -33.16
CA LEU A 13 -19.13 -9.35 -32.21
C LEU A 13 -17.97 -10.06 -32.91
N HIS A 14 -16.74 -9.77 -32.51
CA HIS A 14 -15.59 -10.64 -32.82
C HIS A 14 -15.69 -11.92 -31.99
N ARG A 15 -16.49 -12.87 -32.48
CA ARG A 15 -16.45 -14.28 -32.09
C ARG A 15 -15.39 -14.95 -32.95
N GLN A 16 -14.17 -15.14 -32.42
CA GLN A 16 -13.25 -16.14 -32.94
C GLN A 16 -13.37 -17.38 -32.06
N LEU A 17 -14.03 -18.41 -32.58
CA LEU A 17 -13.88 -19.78 -32.12
C LEU A 17 -12.92 -20.49 -33.08
N THR A 18 -11.84 -21.03 -32.53
CA THR A 18 -11.19 -22.24 -33.04
C THR A 18 -10.74 -23.09 -31.85
N SER A 19 -10.79 -24.40 -32.08
CA SER A 19 -11.02 -25.50 -31.14
C SER A 19 -9.73 -26.03 -30.46
N PRO A 20 -9.83 -27.01 -29.53
CA PRO A 20 -8.83 -27.31 -28.51
C PRO A 20 -7.75 -28.25 -29.04
N THR A 21 -6.50 -27.93 -28.71
CA THR A 21 -5.39 -28.89 -28.78
C THR A 21 -4.83 -29.02 -27.38
N CYS A 22 -5.11 -30.16 -26.77
CA CYS A 22 -4.31 -30.72 -25.69
C CYS A 22 -2.92 -30.96 -26.28
N ASP A 23 -1.96 -30.11 -25.95
CA ASP A 23 -0.58 -30.57 -25.85
C ASP A 23 0.20 -29.68 -24.89
N LYS A 24 1.09 -30.35 -24.17
CA LYS A 24 1.79 -29.90 -22.98
C LYS A 24 2.66 -28.68 -23.30
N PHE A 25 2.26 -27.51 -22.81
CA PHE A 25 3.20 -26.41 -22.58
C PHE A 25 3.52 -26.37 -21.09
N GLN A 26 4.58 -27.10 -20.78
CA GLN A 26 5.40 -26.93 -19.61
C GLN A 26 5.92 -25.49 -19.63
N GLU A 27 5.31 -24.66 -18.81
CA GLU A 27 5.79 -23.31 -18.49
C GLU A 27 7.16 -23.46 -17.80
N PRO A 28 8.20 -22.73 -18.24
CA PRO A 28 9.52 -22.81 -17.61
C PRO A 28 9.45 -22.21 -16.20
N PRO A 29 10.16 -22.79 -15.21
CA PRO A 29 10.22 -22.23 -13.87
C PRO A 29 11.19 -21.06 -13.89
N ASP A 30 10.68 -19.85 -14.03
CA ASP A 30 11.45 -18.65 -13.74
C ASP A 30 11.55 -18.47 -12.21
N GLU A 31 12.58 -19.13 -11.67
CA GLU A 31 13.44 -18.67 -10.57
C GLU A 31 12.86 -18.49 -9.15
N ASP A 32 12.51 -19.62 -8.53
CA ASP A 32 12.53 -19.82 -7.06
C ASP A 32 13.98 -19.84 -6.49
N PHE A 33 15.00 -19.95 -7.36
CA PHE A 33 16.42 -19.99 -6.97
C PHE A 33 16.93 -18.70 -6.32
N THR A 34 16.27 -17.55 -6.56
CA THR A 34 16.71 -16.26 -6.01
C THR A 34 16.22 -16.05 -4.58
N GLU A 35 15.06 -16.60 -4.22
CA GLU A 35 14.49 -16.51 -2.87
C GLU A 35 15.29 -17.38 -1.90
N ASP A 36 15.62 -18.61 -2.28
CA ASP A 36 16.56 -19.48 -1.54
C ASP A 36 17.92 -18.80 -1.34
N SER A 37 18.44 -18.08 -2.35
CA SER A 37 19.72 -17.38 -2.23
C SER A 37 19.69 -16.19 -1.26
N LYS A 38 18.53 -15.54 -1.14
CA LYS A 38 18.28 -14.42 -0.22
C LYS A 38 18.10 -14.92 1.20
N ASP A 39 17.36 -16.01 1.41
CA ASP A 39 17.15 -16.59 2.73
C ASP A 39 18.45 -17.20 3.29
N VAL A 40 19.25 -17.87 2.44
CA VAL A 40 20.60 -18.31 2.82
C VAL A 40 21.51 -17.12 3.18
N LEU A 41 21.37 -15.97 2.51
CA LEU A 41 22.10 -14.75 2.87
C LEU A 41 21.64 -14.19 4.21
N ILE A 42 20.33 -14.15 4.47
CA ILE A 42 19.75 -13.69 5.74
C ILE A 42 20.23 -14.57 6.90
N ASP A 43 20.17 -15.90 6.75
CA ASP A 43 20.63 -16.85 7.76
C ASP A 43 22.12 -16.69 8.05
N ARG A 44 22.94 -16.50 7.01
CA ARG A 44 24.38 -16.28 7.16
C ARG A 44 24.70 -14.95 7.83
N LEU A 45 23.96 -13.87 7.52
CA LEU A 45 24.12 -12.58 8.18
C LEU A 45 23.71 -12.66 9.66
N SER A 46 22.66 -13.40 9.96
CA SER A 46 22.22 -13.69 11.33
C SER A 46 23.29 -14.44 12.13
N ASP A 47 23.89 -15.50 11.55
CA ASP A 47 25.01 -16.21 12.18
C ASP A 47 26.23 -15.29 12.41
N LEU A 48 26.54 -14.40 11.45
CA LEU A 48 27.62 -13.43 11.60
C LEU A 48 27.36 -12.44 12.74
N VAL A 49 26.13 -11.94 12.90
CA VAL A 49 25.75 -11.08 14.03
C VAL A 49 25.91 -11.83 15.36
N LEU A 50 25.44 -13.08 15.42
CA LEU A 50 25.58 -13.91 16.62
C LEU A 50 27.05 -14.18 16.94
N ARG A 51 27.90 -14.40 15.93
CA ARG A 51 29.34 -14.59 16.12
C ARG A 51 30.05 -13.31 16.56
N LEU A 52 29.69 -12.15 16.00
CA LEU A 52 30.24 -10.86 16.43
C LEU A 52 29.83 -10.54 17.87
N SER A 53 28.61 -10.90 18.28
CA SER A 53 28.16 -10.72 19.67
C SER A 53 28.93 -11.58 20.69
N LYS A 54 29.46 -12.73 20.24
CA LYS A 54 30.25 -13.66 21.07
C LYS A 54 31.74 -13.29 21.13
N VAL A 55 32.25 -12.49 20.19
CA VAL A 55 33.65 -12.07 20.18
C VAL A 55 33.81 -10.81 21.03
N SER A 56 34.42 -10.95 22.20
CA SER A 56 34.54 -9.89 23.20
C SER A 56 35.52 -8.76 22.85
N SER A 57 36.40 -8.94 21.86
CA SER A 57 37.20 -7.84 21.30
C SER A 57 37.62 -8.12 19.86
N LEU A 58 37.08 -7.37 18.90
CA LEU A 58 37.69 -7.27 17.58
C LEU A 58 38.74 -6.16 17.58
N LYS A 59 39.81 -6.32 16.80
CA LYS A 59 40.75 -5.24 16.52
C LYS A 59 40.00 -4.13 15.77
N ASP A 60 40.22 -2.88 16.16
CA ASP A 60 39.57 -1.70 15.58
C ASP A 60 39.69 -1.63 14.04
N GLY A 61 40.84 -2.04 13.48
CA GLY A 61 41.01 -2.17 12.03
C GLY A 61 40.13 -3.24 11.35
N ALA A 62 39.78 -4.31 12.07
CA ALA A 62 38.84 -5.31 11.56
C ALA A 62 37.39 -4.80 11.61
N VAL A 63 37.04 -4.02 12.65
CA VAL A 63 35.73 -3.35 12.75
C VAL A 63 35.57 -2.33 11.62
N SER A 64 36.58 -1.49 11.38
CA SER A 64 36.59 -0.53 10.26
C SER A 64 36.51 -1.21 8.89
N ALA A 65 37.17 -2.37 8.71
CA ALA A 65 37.05 -3.16 7.49
C ALA A 65 35.65 -3.75 7.29
N ILE A 66 35.03 -4.24 8.38
CA ILE A 66 33.64 -4.74 8.34
C ILE A 66 32.68 -3.62 7.96
N HIS A 67 32.79 -2.44 8.57
CA HIS A 67 31.97 -1.27 8.17
C HIS A 67 32.14 -0.94 6.69
N LYS A 68 33.37 -0.91 6.17
CA LYS A 68 33.63 -0.64 4.75
C LYS A 68 32.99 -1.67 3.81
N GLU A 69 32.97 -2.95 4.18
CA GLU A 69 32.28 -3.97 3.38
C GLU A 69 30.76 -3.87 3.52
N VAL A 70 30.23 -3.51 4.70
CA VAL A 70 28.80 -3.24 4.91
C VAL A 70 28.34 -2.05 4.07
N ASP A 71 29.12 -0.98 3.99
CA ASP A 71 28.81 0.18 3.14
C ASP A 71 28.71 -0.22 1.66
N LYS A 72 29.57 -1.15 1.20
CA LYS A 72 29.48 -1.67 -0.18
C LYS A 72 28.22 -2.50 -0.38
N ILE A 73 27.84 -3.33 0.58
CA ILE A 73 26.59 -4.10 0.53
C ILE A 73 25.38 -3.16 0.50
N GLU A 74 25.38 -2.09 1.31
CA GLU A 74 24.33 -1.08 1.31
C GLU A 74 24.20 -0.38 -0.06
N ILE A 75 25.33 -0.05 -0.70
CA ILE A 75 25.35 0.50 -2.06
C ILE A 75 24.77 -0.48 -3.08
N LEU A 76 25.09 -1.77 -2.98
CA LEU A 76 24.57 -2.80 -3.87
C LEU A 76 23.07 -3.03 -3.68
N VAL A 77 22.58 -3.10 -2.44
CA VAL A 77 21.15 -3.24 -2.13
C VAL A 77 20.35 -2.03 -2.64
N LYS A 78 20.85 -0.80 -2.40
CA LYS A 78 20.25 0.42 -2.96
C LYS A 78 20.35 0.51 -4.49
N GLY A 79 21.31 -0.19 -5.08
CA GLY A 79 21.49 -0.29 -6.54
C GLY A 79 20.50 -1.26 -7.19
N VAL A 80 20.20 -2.38 -6.52
CA VAL A 80 19.20 -3.37 -6.95
C VAL A 80 17.78 -2.78 -6.90
N GLU A 81 17.48 -1.92 -5.94
CA GLU A 81 16.19 -1.20 -5.93
C GLU A 81 16.04 -0.16 -7.07
N LYS A 82 17.16 0.31 -7.64
CA LYS A 82 17.15 1.28 -8.76
C LYS A 82 16.99 0.65 -10.15
N THR A 83 17.15 -0.67 -10.30
CA THR A 83 16.95 -1.34 -11.59
C THR A 83 15.48 -1.65 -11.90
N ASN A 84 14.58 -1.53 -10.92
CA ASN A 84 13.14 -1.79 -11.09
C ASN A 84 12.28 -0.52 -11.25
N SER A 85 12.88 0.65 -11.53
CA SER A 85 12.13 1.90 -11.79
C SER A 85 12.76 2.70 -12.93
N PRO A 86 11.98 3.23 -13.90
CA PRO A 86 12.53 4.05 -14.95
C PRO A 86 12.86 5.46 -14.46
N ARG A 87 14.14 5.82 -14.67
CA ARG A 87 14.63 7.17 -15.03
C ARG A 87 14.60 8.25 -13.93
N THR A 88 15.80 8.64 -13.47
CA THR A 88 16.51 9.86 -13.91
C THR A 88 17.84 9.96 -13.18
N GLN A 89 18.94 9.98 -13.95
CA GLN A 89 20.27 10.31 -13.47
C GLN A 89 20.36 11.80 -13.11
N MET A 90 20.91 12.12 -11.94
CA MET A 90 21.99 13.11 -11.85
C MET A 90 22.99 12.71 -10.76
N SER A 91 24.24 12.65 -11.19
CA SER A 91 25.46 12.41 -10.43
C SER A 91 25.88 13.65 -9.64
N ARG A 92 26.28 13.49 -8.35
CA ARG A 92 27.63 13.90 -7.88
C ARG A 92 27.98 13.46 -6.44
N LYS A 93 29.07 12.69 -6.35
CA LYS A 93 30.17 12.58 -5.36
C LYS A 93 29.99 13.11 -3.90
N ILE A 94 30.01 12.15 -2.97
CA ILE A 94 30.94 11.92 -1.82
C ILE A 94 31.64 13.14 -1.19
N SER A 95 31.40 13.41 0.10
CA SER A 95 32.39 13.27 1.20
C SER A 95 31.91 13.82 2.56
N GLY A 96 32.15 13.06 3.64
CA GLY A 96 32.60 13.60 4.93
C GLY A 96 31.59 13.81 6.07
N LEU A 97 31.58 12.86 7.01
CA LEU A 97 31.50 12.98 8.48
C LEU A 97 30.57 14.05 9.14
N SER A 98 29.60 13.59 9.93
CA SER A 98 29.53 13.77 11.41
C SER A 98 28.10 13.57 11.91
N ASN A 99 27.98 12.85 13.04
CA ASN A 99 26.79 12.83 13.89
C ASN A 99 26.36 14.25 14.26
N ASP A 100 25.07 14.56 14.18
CA ASP A 100 24.16 14.69 15.33
C ASP A 100 22.78 15.16 14.81
N GLU A 101 21.73 14.50 15.32
CA GLU A 101 20.35 14.99 15.47
C GLU A 101 19.92 16.23 14.66
N ASP A 102 19.33 16.03 13.48
CA ASP A 102 18.52 17.06 12.80
C ASP A 102 17.18 16.47 12.34
N PHE A 103 16.39 16.21 13.37
CA PHE A 103 14.94 16.28 13.45
C PHE A 103 14.28 17.27 12.47
N TRP A 104 13.76 16.74 11.34
CA TRP A 104 12.68 17.28 10.49
C TRP A 104 12.55 18.82 10.33
N GLY A 105 13.63 19.51 9.97
CA GLY A 105 13.59 20.91 9.53
C GLY A 105 14.12 21.08 8.11
N PRO A 106 13.54 21.95 7.26
CA PRO A 106 14.19 22.31 6.01
C PRO A 106 15.55 22.96 6.31
N PRO A 107 16.64 22.59 5.60
CA PRO A 107 17.94 23.18 5.83
C PRO A 107 17.87 24.69 5.55
N THR A 108 17.90 25.50 6.60
CA THR A 108 17.97 26.94 6.45
C THR A 108 19.40 27.34 6.04
N PRO A 109 19.59 28.29 5.10
CA PRO A 109 20.91 28.66 4.59
C PRO A 109 21.79 29.47 5.57
N THR A 110 21.68 29.26 6.88
CA THR A 110 22.34 30.11 7.90
C THR A 110 23.24 29.40 8.90
N GLN A 111 23.37 28.07 8.86
CA GLN A 111 24.02 27.30 9.94
C GLN A 111 25.55 27.47 10.09
N ASN A 112 26.24 28.23 9.24
CA ASN A 112 27.70 28.45 9.36
C ASN A 112 28.15 29.92 9.27
N ILE A 113 27.23 30.89 9.36
CA ILE A 113 27.62 32.31 9.32
C ILE A 113 27.98 32.76 10.73
N LYS A 114 29.28 32.71 11.06
CA LYS A 114 29.82 33.49 12.19
C LYS A 114 29.66 34.98 11.86
N MET A 115 28.55 35.56 12.32
CA MET A 115 28.30 37.00 12.26
C MET A 115 29.32 37.72 13.16
N ARG A 116 30.47 38.08 12.60
CA ARG A 116 31.32 39.11 13.20
C ARG A 116 30.70 40.47 12.86
N LEU A 117 30.05 41.07 13.86
CA LEU A 117 29.67 42.48 13.85
C LEU A 117 30.92 43.34 13.57
N PRO A 118 30.84 44.37 12.72
CA PRO A 118 31.93 45.33 12.58
C PRO A 118 32.05 46.09 13.90
N VAL A 119 33.15 45.86 14.62
CA VAL A 119 33.58 46.74 15.70
C VAL A 119 33.91 48.08 15.05
N LEU A 120 33.12 49.12 15.32
CA LEU A 120 33.46 50.49 14.95
C LEU A 120 34.75 50.87 15.69
N SER A 121 35.89 50.68 15.03
CA SER A 121 37.16 51.29 15.42
C SER A 121 37.09 52.78 15.09
N GLN A 122 36.93 53.56 16.14
CA GLN A 122 36.82 55.01 16.12
C GLN A 122 38.21 55.62 15.93
N ASN A 123 38.74 55.50 14.71
CA ASN A 123 39.97 56.18 14.32
C ASN A 123 39.64 57.34 13.36
N SER A 124 39.78 58.54 13.90
CA SER A 124 39.72 59.81 13.19
C SER A 124 40.87 59.94 12.18
N SER A 125 40.59 59.87 10.87
CA SER A 125 41.37 60.52 9.81
C SER A 125 40.70 60.38 8.44
N PRO A 126 41.04 61.25 7.47
CA PRO A 126 40.13 62.20 6.87
C PRO A 126 39.05 61.56 5.98
N ARG A 127 37.94 62.30 5.87
CA ARG A 127 36.80 62.07 4.97
C ARG A 127 37.26 62.08 3.51
N ILE A 128 37.80 60.96 3.02
CA ILE A 128 37.88 60.72 1.59
C ILE A 128 36.47 60.34 1.16
N VAL A 129 35.76 61.33 0.64
CA VAL A 129 34.54 61.16 -0.14
C VAL A 129 34.93 60.39 -1.41
N PHE A 130 35.05 59.07 -1.31
CA PHE A 130 34.92 58.20 -2.48
C PHE A 130 33.42 58.08 -2.74
N GLU A 131 32.88 59.13 -3.34
CA GLU A 131 31.63 59.05 -4.08
C GLU A 131 31.87 57.96 -5.14
N PRO A 132 31.21 56.80 -5.08
CA PRO A 132 31.27 55.88 -6.21
C PRO A 132 30.79 56.67 -7.42
N PRO A 133 31.45 56.56 -8.59
CA PRO A 133 30.99 57.28 -9.76
C PRO A 133 29.50 56.96 -9.93
N PRO A 134 28.61 57.96 -10.12
CA PRO A 134 27.17 57.77 -10.06
C PRO A 134 26.68 56.64 -10.98
N SER A 135 27.42 56.39 -12.06
CA SER A 135 27.23 55.25 -12.97
C SER A 135 27.24 53.88 -12.28
N LYS A 136 28.20 53.60 -11.38
CA LYS A 136 28.30 52.28 -10.71
C LYS A 136 27.20 52.09 -9.67
N ALA A 137 26.84 53.15 -8.95
CA ALA A 137 25.74 53.09 -7.98
C ALA A 137 24.39 52.85 -8.67
N VAL A 138 24.17 53.48 -9.83
CA VAL A 138 22.97 53.27 -10.67
C VAL A 138 22.93 51.86 -11.25
N GLU A 139 24.06 51.33 -11.72
CA GLU A 139 24.16 49.93 -12.19
C GLU A 139 23.84 48.93 -11.08
N VAL A 140 24.36 49.13 -9.87
CA VAL A 140 24.08 48.29 -8.71
C VAL A 140 22.61 48.37 -8.31
N ALA A 141 22.01 49.58 -8.30
CA ALA A 141 20.59 49.75 -8.02
C ALA A 141 19.71 49.03 -9.05
N LYS A 142 20.01 49.18 -10.35
CA LYS A 142 19.30 48.48 -11.42
C LYS A 142 19.43 46.95 -11.31
N ALA A 143 20.63 46.45 -11.01
CA ALA A 143 20.85 45.02 -10.81
C ALA A 143 20.09 44.50 -9.58
N ALA A 144 20.00 45.30 -8.51
CA ALA A 144 19.24 44.97 -7.31
C ALA A 144 17.72 44.94 -7.60
N GLU A 145 17.19 45.89 -8.37
CA GLU A 145 15.79 45.92 -8.81
C GLU A 145 15.44 44.75 -9.75
N GLU A 146 16.35 44.38 -10.65
CA GLU A 146 16.16 43.21 -11.51
C GLU A 146 16.15 41.92 -10.68
N LEU A 147 17.04 41.80 -9.70
CA LEU A 147 17.06 40.67 -8.78
C LEU A 147 15.79 40.62 -7.92
N SER A 148 15.33 41.75 -7.36
CA SER A 148 14.10 41.79 -6.57
C SER A 148 12.88 41.40 -7.39
N SER A 149 12.83 41.82 -8.65
CA SER A 149 11.76 41.45 -9.58
C SER A 149 11.75 39.95 -9.87
N LYS A 150 12.94 39.36 -10.12
CA LYS A 150 13.09 37.91 -10.30
C LYS A 150 12.70 37.14 -9.04
N LEU A 151 13.16 37.57 -7.87
CA LEU A 151 12.82 36.94 -6.59
C LEU A 151 11.30 37.01 -6.33
N SER A 152 10.68 38.17 -6.54
CA SER A 152 9.23 38.33 -6.41
C SER A 152 8.45 37.38 -7.33
N SER A 153 8.90 37.23 -8.58
CA SER A 153 8.32 36.28 -9.52
C SER A 153 8.47 34.82 -9.04
N THR A 154 9.65 34.44 -8.56
CA THR A 154 9.87 33.09 -8.03
C THR A 154 9.05 32.81 -6.78
N VAL A 155 8.90 33.79 -5.88
CA VAL A 155 8.06 33.66 -4.68
C VAL A 155 6.60 33.44 -5.07
N ALA A 156 6.09 34.20 -6.04
CA ALA A 156 4.73 34.01 -6.56
C ALA A 156 4.53 32.60 -7.15
N GLN A 157 5.50 32.10 -7.91
CA GLN A 157 5.44 30.75 -8.47
C GLN A 157 5.48 29.65 -7.39
N LEU A 158 6.34 29.82 -6.38
CA LEU A 158 6.41 28.88 -5.26
C LEU A 158 5.12 28.87 -4.45
N GLN A 159 4.49 30.03 -4.27
CA GLN A 159 3.20 30.15 -3.59
C GLN A 159 2.11 29.36 -4.33
N VAL A 160 2.01 29.52 -5.65
CA VAL A 160 1.05 28.75 -6.46
C VAL A 160 1.32 27.25 -6.37
N ARG A 161 2.58 26.82 -6.46
CA ARG A 161 2.95 25.41 -6.33
C ARG A 161 2.63 24.85 -4.94
N LYS A 162 2.75 25.67 -3.90
CA LYS A 162 2.38 25.27 -2.55
C LYS A 162 0.87 25.05 -2.47
N GLU A 163 0.07 26.00 -2.97
CA GLU A 163 -1.39 25.88 -2.98
C GLU A 163 -1.86 24.65 -3.78
N GLU A 164 -1.22 24.36 -4.91
CA GLU A 164 -1.46 23.14 -5.67
C GLU A 164 -1.10 21.88 -4.87
N SER A 165 0.06 21.88 -4.20
CA SER A 165 0.49 20.77 -3.34
C SER A 165 -0.48 20.52 -2.20
N ASP A 166 -0.96 21.58 -1.53
CA ASP A 166 -1.92 21.50 -0.43
C ASP A 166 -3.25 20.91 -0.93
N ARG A 167 -3.73 21.37 -2.11
CA ARG A 167 -4.94 20.82 -2.74
C ARG A 167 -4.80 19.34 -3.10
N ILE A 168 -3.66 18.93 -3.64
CA ILE A 168 -3.40 17.52 -3.95
C ILE A 168 -3.33 16.69 -2.66
N HIS A 169 -2.71 17.23 -1.61
CA HIS A 169 -2.65 16.57 -0.31
C HIS A 169 -4.05 16.29 0.24
N ASP A 170 -4.92 17.29 0.26
CA ASP A 170 -6.32 17.13 0.71
C ASP A 170 -7.08 16.08 -0.12
N LEU A 171 -6.87 16.05 -1.43
CA LEU A 171 -7.46 15.03 -2.30
C LEU A 171 -6.95 13.62 -1.95
N LEU A 172 -5.67 13.47 -1.65
CA LEU A 172 -5.10 12.18 -1.27
C LEU A 172 -5.60 11.73 0.11
N VAL A 173 -5.72 12.65 1.08
CA VAL A 173 -6.28 12.37 2.41
C VAL A 173 -7.72 11.86 2.27
N THR A 174 -8.58 12.60 1.56
CA THR A 174 -9.99 12.19 1.37
C THR A 174 -10.13 10.86 0.62
N ARG A 175 -9.22 10.57 -0.31
CA ARG A 175 -9.18 9.26 -0.98
C ARG A 175 -8.75 8.14 -0.03
N ALA A 176 -7.74 8.39 0.80
CA ALA A 176 -7.26 7.43 1.79
C ALA A 176 -8.32 7.13 2.85
N GLU A 177 -9.00 8.16 3.36
CA GLU A 177 -10.11 8.05 4.32
C GLU A 177 -11.24 7.19 3.74
N ARG A 178 -11.72 7.49 2.52
CA ARG A 178 -12.76 6.69 1.87
C ARG A 178 -12.33 5.24 1.63
N ALA A 179 -11.05 5.00 1.32
CA ALA A 179 -10.53 3.65 1.18
C ALA A 179 -10.53 2.92 2.53
N ALA A 180 -10.13 3.58 3.62
CA ALA A 180 -10.15 3.04 4.97
C ALA A 180 -11.58 2.70 5.43
N GLU A 181 -12.55 3.58 5.19
CA GLU A 181 -13.97 3.31 5.47
C GLU A 181 -14.47 2.06 4.76
N ARG A 182 -14.11 1.91 3.47
CA ARG A 182 -14.49 0.74 2.69
C ARG A 182 -13.85 -0.54 3.23
N ILE A 183 -12.60 -0.48 3.66
CA ILE A 183 -11.92 -1.62 4.30
C ILE A 183 -12.68 -2.02 5.56
N LEU A 184 -12.99 -1.07 6.45
CA LEU A 184 -13.73 -1.36 7.69
C LEU A 184 -15.10 -2.00 7.45
N VAL A 185 -15.86 -1.51 6.47
CA VAL A 185 -17.16 -2.10 6.11
C VAL A 185 -17.01 -3.53 5.59
N LEU A 186 -15.99 -3.78 4.76
CA LEU A 186 -15.72 -5.12 4.23
C LEU A 186 -15.23 -6.07 5.32
N GLU A 187 -14.37 -5.63 6.23
CA GLU A 187 -13.90 -6.42 7.37
C GLU A 187 -15.08 -6.80 8.28
N TYR A 188 -15.95 -5.85 8.62
CA TYR A 188 -17.17 -6.12 9.38
C TYR A 188 -18.05 -7.17 8.67
N ARG A 189 -18.18 -7.05 7.34
CA ARG A 189 -18.99 -7.99 6.56
C ARG A 189 -18.37 -9.39 6.49
N ILE A 190 -17.05 -9.49 6.39
CA ILE A 190 -16.34 -10.77 6.44
C ILE A 190 -16.55 -11.43 7.80
N ALA A 191 -16.37 -10.68 8.89
CA ALA A 191 -16.60 -11.18 10.24
C ALA A 191 -18.04 -11.70 10.43
N GLU A 192 -19.06 -10.96 9.96
CA GLU A 192 -20.46 -11.42 10.00
C GLU A 192 -20.65 -12.74 9.22
N MET A 193 -20.05 -12.85 8.02
CA MET A 193 -20.13 -14.06 7.21
C MET A 193 -19.39 -15.25 7.83
N ASP A 194 -18.26 -15.00 8.48
CA ASP A 194 -17.47 -16.02 9.17
C ASP A 194 -18.23 -16.57 10.38
N ASP A 195 -18.85 -15.70 11.19
CA ASP A 195 -19.71 -16.12 12.31
C ASP A 195 -20.89 -16.99 11.82
N ASP A 196 -21.57 -16.56 10.75
CA ASP A 196 -22.67 -17.31 10.12
C ASP A 196 -22.19 -18.69 9.61
N TYR A 197 -20.99 -18.73 9.02
CA TYR A 197 -20.38 -19.96 8.54
C TYR A 197 -20.04 -20.89 9.70
N GLN A 198 -19.40 -20.39 10.76
CA GLN A 198 -19.05 -21.19 11.94
C GLN A 198 -20.29 -21.72 12.67
N SER A 199 -21.36 -20.92 12.78
CA SER A 199 -22.64 -21.39 13.33
C SER A 199 -23.21 -22.52 12.47
N SER A 200 -23.24 -22.33 11.14
CA SER A 200 -23.72 -23.35 10.20
C SER A 200 -22.89 -24.64 10.29
N GLN A 201 -21.57 -24.54 10.40
CA GLN A 201 -20.69 -25.69 10.56
C GLN A 201 -20.94 -26.43 11.87
N SER A 202 -21.15 -25.70 12.97
CA SER A 202 -21.42 -26.28 14.29
C SER A 202 -22.77 -26.99 14.32
N GLU A 203 -23.81 -26.38 13.74
CA GLU A 203 -25.14 -26.97 13.57
C GLU A 203 -25.10 -28.27 12.73
N LEU A 204 -24.36 -28.27 11.61
CA LEU A 204 -24.19 -29.46 10.77
C LEU A 204 -23.42 -30.58 11.47
N LYS A 205 -22.37 -30.23 12.24
CA LYS A 205 -21.63 -31.19 13.07
C LYS A 205 -22.57 -31.82 14.12
N PHE A 206 -23.39 -31.01 14.76
CA PHE A 206 -24.38 -31.48 15.74
C PHE A 206 -25.40 -32.44 15.11
N LEU A 207 -25.99 -32.08 13.97
CA LEU A 207 -26.90 -32.97 13.23
C LEU A 207 -26.24 -34.29 12.82
N ARG A 208 -24.96 -34.26 12.45
CA ARG A 208 -24.20 -35.47 12.10
C ARG A 208 -24.01 -36.38 13.31
N ILE A 209 -23.69 -35.81 14.47
CA ILE A 209 -23.56 -36.56 15.72
C ILE A 209 -24.91 -37.15 16.12
N GLN A 210 -26.00 -36.37 16.04
CA GLN A 210 -27.35 -36.88 16.30
C GLN A 210 -27.71 -38.04 15.36
N LEU A 211 -27.43 -37.90 14.06
CA LEU A 211 -27.68 -38.95 13.08
C LEU A 211 -26.89 -40.22 13.39
N GLN A 212 -25.63 -40.08 13.82
CA GLN A 212 -24.81 -41.21 14.25
C GLN A 212 -25.37 -41.87 15.52
N ALA A 213 -25.88 -41.09 16.48
CA ALA A 213 -26.52 -41.63 17.67
C ALA A 213 -27.81 -42.40 17.32
N ILE A 214 -28.66 -41.84 16.45
CA ILE A 214 -29.84 -42.51 15.91
C ILE A 214 -29.44 -43.78 15.16
N GLN A 215 -28.36 -43.76 14.37
CA GLN A 215 -27.88 -44.94 13.67
C GLN A 215 -27.49 -46.07 14.63
N VAL A 216 -26.78 -45.76 15.72
CA VAL A 216 -26.42 -46.73 16.77
C VAL A 216 -27.67 -47.27 17.44
N GLN A 217 -28.66 -46.41 17.73
CA GLN A 217 -29.95 -46.82 18.28
C GLN A 217 -30.69 -47.75 17.31
N CYS A 218 -30.78 -47.44 16.02
CA CYS A 218 -31.34 -48.32 15.01
C CYS A 218 -30.65 -49.70 15.01
N THR A 219 -29.31 -49.75 15.01
CA THR A 219 -28.58 -51.04 15.02
C THR A 219 -28.84 -51.86 16.29
N ASN A 220 -29.07 -51.19 17.42
CA ASN A 220 -29.33 -51.83 18.71
C ASN A 220 -30.81 -52.21 18.89
N CYS A 221 -31.75 -51.45 18.31
CA CYS A 221 -33.19 -51.64 18.41
C CYS A 221 -33.75 -52.65 17.39
N ILE A 222 -33.04 -52.98 16.30
CA ILE A 222 -33.42 -54.05 15.34
C ILE A 222 -33.64 -55.43 16.03
N HIS A 223 -33.11 -55.64 17.25
CA HIS A 223 -33.30 -56.86 18.04
C HIS A 223 -34.35 -56.74 19.16
N ARG A 224 -34.95 -55.57 19.39
CA ARG A 224 -35.89 -55.30 20.49
C ARG A 224 -37.06 -54.43 20.03
N HIS A 225 -38.16 -55.10 19.69
CA HIS A 225 -39.51 -54.57 19.46
C HIS A 225 -39.72 -53.67 18.23
N ASP A 226 -40.75 -54.02 17.46
CA ASP A 226 -41.08 -53.46 16.14
C ASP A 226 -41.51 -51.99 16.12
N ASP A 227 -41.67 -51.30 17.26
CA ASP A 227 -42.06 -49.90 17.29
C ASP A 227 -41.46 -49.20 18.51
N ASP A 228 -40.23 -48.69 18.39
CA ASP A 228 -39.65 -47.77 19.38
C ASP A 228 -40.16 -46.33 19.10
N PRO A 229 -41.09 -45.79 19.93
CA PRO A 229 -41.63 -44.45 19.72
C PRO A 229 -40.58 -43.37 19.94
N GLU A 230 -39.59 -43.60 20.81
CA GLU A 230 -38.52 -42.64 21.12
C GLU A 230 -37.58 -42.48 19.91
N LEU A 231 -37.22 -43.60 19.28
CA LEU A 231 -36.46 -43.59 18.03
C LEU A 231 -37.22 -42.88 16.91
N THR A 232 -38.51 -43.17 16.78
CA THR A 232 -39.37 -42.55 15.77
C THR A 232 -39.45 -41.03 15.95
N ASP A 233 -39.58 -40.55 17.17
CA ASP A 233 -39.64 -39.12 17.48
C ASP A 233 -38.27 -38.43 17.33
N SER A 234 -37.16 -39.12 17.65
CA SER A 234 -35.81 -38.62 17.41
C SER A 234 -35.52 -38.40 15.91
N ILE A 235 -35.98 -39.31 15.05
CA ILE A 235 -35.87 -39.21 13.60
C ILE A 235 -36.72 -38.04 13.07
N LYS A 236 -37.95 -37.89 13.56
CA LYS A 236 -38.81 -36.74 13.19
C LYS A 236 -38.16 -35.42 13.59
N ASN A 237 -37.63 -35.32 14.81
CA ASN A 237 -36.99 -34.11 15.30
C ASN A 237 -35.74 -33.76 14.48
N TRP A 238 -34.88 -34.75 14.20
CA TRP A 238 -33.71 -34.56 13.33
C TRP A 238 -34.10 -34.03 11.94
N LYS A 239 -35.20 -34.54 11.37
CA LYS A 239 -35.70 -34.07 10.07
C LYS A 239 -36.18 -32.61 10.13
N ILE A 240 -36.87 -32.22 11.20
CA ILE A 240 -37.32 -30.84 11.42
C ILE A 240 -36.09 -29.91 11.54
N ASP A 241 -35.10 -30.29 12.35
CA ASP A 241 -33.87 -29.52 12.54
C ASP A 241 -33.09 -29.36 11.22
N TRP A 242 -33.00 -30.42 10.41
CA TRP A 242 -32.42 -30.36 9.07
C TRP A 242 -33.19 -29.42 8.13
N GLU A 243 -34.52 -29.50 8.10
CA GLU A 243 -35.35 -28.65 7.26
C GLU A 243 -35.21 -27.17 7.63
N ASP A 244 -35.12 -26.86 8.92
CA ASP A 244 -34.90 -25.50 9.39
C ASP A 244 -33.50 -24.97 9.01
N ILE A 245 -32.46 -25.76 9.24
CA ILE A 245 -31.08 -25.41 8.84
C ILE A 245 -30.99 -25.20 7.32
N ASN A 246 -31.62 -26.06 6.53
CA ASN A 246 -31.66 -25.95 5.07
C ASN A 246 -32.44 -24.70 4.62
N ARG A 247 -33.54 -24.35 5.28
CA ARG A 247 -34.31 -23.12 5.03
C ARG A 247 -33.45 -21.88 5.31
N ARG A 248 -32.79 -21.83 6.48
CA ARG A 248 -31.88 -20.73 6.85
C ARG A 248 -30.72 -20.61 5.87
N ALA A 249 -30.11 -21.72 5.46
CA ALA A 249 -29.03 -21.73 4.48
C ALA A 249 -29.47 -21.19 3.11
N LYS A 250 -30.68 -21.53 2.65
CA LYS A 250 -31.26 -20.99 1.41
C LYS A 250 -31.53 -19.48 1.53
N ALA A 251 -32.09 -19.03 2.65
CA ALA A 251 -32.33 -17.61 2.89
C ALA A 251 -31.01 -16.80 2.89
N ARG A 252 -29.94 -17.34 3.49
CA ARG A 252 -28.61 -16.71 3.47
C ARG A 252 -28.04 -16.57 2.06
N ARG A 253 -28.15 -17.60 1.21
CA ARG A 253 -27.71 -17.55 -0.20
C ARG A 253 -28.45 -16.49 -1.03
N GLN A 254 -29.72 -16.27 -0.74
CA GLN A 254 -30.50 -15.22 -1.40
C GLN A 254 -30.07 -13.83 -0.91
N LYS A 255 -29.85 -13.67 0.40
CA LYS A 255 -29.37 -12.41 0.98
C LYS A 255 -27.99 -12.01 0.43
N SER A 256 -27.06 -12.95 0.30
CA SER A 256 -25.73 -12.67 -0.27
C SER A 256 -25.80 -12.21 -1.73
N HIS A 257 -26.71 -12.78 -2.53
CA HIS A 257 -26.91 -12.39 -3.91
C HIS A 257 -27.44 -10.95 -4.04
N VAL A 258 -28.39 -10.57 -3.19
CA VAL A 258 -28.97 -9.21 -3.17
C VAL A 258 -27.98 -8.17 -2.64
N SER A 259 -27.18 -8.51 -1.63
CA SER A 259 -26.14 -7.60 -1.12
C SER A 259 -25.03 -7.34 -2.14
N LEU A 260 -24.70 -8.31 -3.01
CA LEU A 260 -23.71 -8.13 -4.06
C LEU A 260 -24.21 -7.20 -5.17
N THR A 261 -25.47 -7.33 -5.57
CA THR A 261 -26.05 -6.48 -6.62
C THR A 261 -26.23 -5.02 -6.18
N HIS A 262 -26.56 -4.78 -4.90
CA HIS A 262 -26.64 -3.42 -4.36
C HIS A 262 -25.27 -2.72 -4.34
N GLN A 263 -24.20 -3.43 -3.94
CA GLN A 263 -22.84 -2.87 -3.91
C GLN A 263 -22.29 -2.53 -5.30
N MET A 264 -22.64 -3.30 -6.34
CA MET A 264 -22.23 -2.98 -7.71
C MET A 264 -22.93 -1.72 -8.25
N ASN A 265 -24.19 -1.50 -7.88
CA ASN A 265 -24.95 -0.32 -8.32
C ASN A 265 -24.48 0.97 -7.62
N ASP A 266 -24.10 0.90 -6.35
CA ASP A 266 -23.53 2.04 -5.62
C ASP A 266 -22.14 2.42 -6.17
N ALA A 267 -21.33 1.43 -6.55
CA ALA A 267 -20.04 1.67 -7.21
C ALA A 267 -20.21 2.33 -8.60
N SER A 268 -21.24 1.96 -9.37
CA SER A 268 -21.53 2.59 -10.66
C SER A 268 -22.07 4.02 -10.52
N THR A 269 -22.79 4.33 -9.44
CA THR A 269 -23.33 5.68 -9.18
C THR A 269 -22.23 6.67 -8.76
N ILE A 270 -21.22 6.21 -8.01
CA ILE A 270 -20.11 7.06 -7.56
C ILE A 270 -19.13 7.41 -8.70
N VAL A 271 -18.94 6.53 -9.69
CA VAL A 271 -18.11 6.83 -10.87
C VAL A 271 -18.75 7.87 -11.79
N GLY A 272 -20.09 7.98 -11.78
CA GLY A 272 -20.83 9.00 -12.56
C GLY A 272 -20.68 10.43 -12.06
N SER A 273 -20.37 10.63 -10.77
CA SER A 273 -20.23 11.97 -10.18
C SER A 273 -18.82 12.57 -10.27
N ILE A 274 -17.80 11.79 -10.68
CA ILE A 274 -16.40 12.26 -10.77
C ILE A 274 -16.08 12.80 -12.18
N ASN A 275 -16.94 12.55 -13.17
CA ASN A 275 -16.74 12.99 -14.57
C ASN A 275 -17.63 14.17 -15.00
N GLY A 276 -18.22 14.90 -14.04
CA GLY A 276 -19.13 16.01 -14.33
C GLY A 276 -18.85 17.22 -13.44
N SER A 277 -17.77 17.95 -13.71
CA SER A 277 -17.57 19.37 -13.37
C SER A 277 -16.39 19.92 -14.16
#